data_AF-A0A8S4R279-F1
#
_entry.id   AF-A0A8S4R279-F1
#
_cell.length_a   1.000
_cell.length_b   1.000
_cell.length_c   1.000
_cell.angle_alpha   90.00
_cell.angle_beta   90.00
_cell.angle_gamma   90.00
#
_symmetry.space_group_name_H-M   'P 1'
#
loop_
_entity.id
_entity.type
_entity.pdbx_description
1 polymer ?
#
loop_
_entity_poly.entity_id
_entity_poly.type
_entity_poly.pdbx_seq_one_letter_code
_entity_poly.pdbx_strand_id
1 'polypeptide(L)'
;MVEPNKNEKREVICKADETELKWTCPPIRNITHPLRYYELTPDEMKALEECDKESFYQRCLPFSTLFSALTYAGIRLGRLRSHPHFGVYPKVMLAALLGHCFGRLSYIPECDAKLRELPDNSHLGNTMRKYFNDANPPKKK
;
A
#
# COMPACT_ATOMS: atom_id res chain seq x y z
N MET A 1 21.49 22.83 -6.70
CA MET A 1 20.68 23.89 -7.31
C MET A 1 19.98 23.31 -8.52
N VAL A 2 18.75 23.77 -8.80
CA VAL A 2 17.70 23.24 -9.69
C VAL A 2 16.72 22.30 -8.98
N GLU A 3 15.72 22.91 -8.35
CA GLU A 3 14.40 22.31 -8.15
C GLU A 3 13.66 22.25 -9.50
N PRO A 4 12.90 21.18 -9.79
CA PRO A 4 11.77 21.27 -10.70
C PRO A 4 10.45 21.07 -9.95
N ASN A 5 9.81 22.23 -9.73
CA ASN A 5 8.40 22.54 -9.91
C ASN A 5 7.35 21.43 -9.64
N LYS A 6 6.69 21.57 -8.48
CA LYS A 6 5.39 21.00 -8.12
C LYS A 6 4.32 21.51 -9.11
N ASN A 7 3.62 20.57 -9.75
CA ASN A 7 2.53 20.73 -10.73
C ASN A 7 2.92 20.68 -12.21
N GLU A 8 3.14 19.46 -12.73
CA GLU A 8 2.52 19.13 -14.00
C GLU A 8 2.09 17.65 -13.99
N LYS A 9 0.91 17.40 -13.41
CA LYS A 9 0.15 16.19 -13.74
C LYS A 9 -0.27 16.36 -15.20
N ARG A 10 0.64 16.07 -16.14
CA ARG A 10 0.31 16.06 -17.56
C ARG A 10 -0.56 14.83 -17.77
N GLU A 11 -1.87 15.03 -17.61
CA GLU A 11 -2.87 14.14 -18.20
C GLU A 11 -2.46 13.97 -19.66
N VAL A 12 -1.98 12.78 -20.00
CA VAL A 12 -1.72 12.40 -21.40
C VAL A 12 -3.07 12.10 -22.02
N ILE A 13 -3.84 13.16 -22.24
CA ILE A 13 -5.03 13.12 -23.07
C ILE A 13 -4.51 12.94 -24.49
N CYS A 14 -4.88 11.81 -25.11
CA CYS A 14 -4.72 11.64 -26.53
C CYS A 14 -5.58 12.73 -27.19
N LYS A 15 -4.96 13.79 -27.71
CA LYS A 15 -5.68 14.77 -28.53
C LYS A 15 -5.89 14.12 -29.90
N ALA A 16 -7.15 14.00 -30.29
CA ALA A 16 -7.51 13.83 -31.69
C ALA A 16 -7.31 15.19 -32.37
N ASP A 17 -6.45 15.25 -33.38
CA ASP A 17 -6.43 16.37 -34.34
C ASP A 17 -7.13 15.86 -35.61
N GLU A 18 -8.14 16.60 -36.09
CA GLU A 18 -9.15 16.15 -37.05
C GLU A 18 -8.62 16.08 -38.51
N THR A 19 -7.30 15.98 -38.71
CA THR A 19 -6.72 16.21 -40.04
C THR A 19 -5.58 15.32 -40.49
N GLU A 20 -5.35 14.13 -39.93
CA GLU A 20 -4.79 12.94 -40.62
C GLU A 20 -4.67 11.74 -39.64
N LEU A 21 -5.23 10.59 -40.03
CA LEU A 21 -5.51 9.44 -39.16
C LEU A 21 -4.26 8.58 -38.87
N LYS A 22 -3.42 8.96 -37.88
CA LYS A 22 -2.38 8.07 -37.34
C LYS A 22 -2.22 8.21 -35.83
N TRP A 23 -2.64 7.19 -35.08
CA TRP A 23 -2.37 7.07 -33.64
C TRP A 23 -0.88 6.80 -33.42
N THR A 24 -0.06 7.84 -33.31
CA THR A 24 1.33 7.71 -32.87
C THR A 24 1.39 7.89 -31.36
N CYS A 25 1.39 6.79 -30.62
CA CYS A 25 1.75 6.82 -29.20
C CYS A 25 3.25 7.19 -29.06
N PRO A 26 3.64 7.96 -28.04
CA PRO A 26 5.06 8.14 -27.73
C PRO A 26 5.70 6.78 -27.43
N PRO A 27 7.00 6.59 -27.73
CA PRO A 27 7.67 5.33 -27.42
C PRO A 27 7.61 5.07 -25.92
N ILE A 28 7.27 3.84 -25.54
CA ILE A 28 7.27 3.38 -24.15
C ILE A 28 8.68 3.61 -23.62
N ARG A 29 8.85 4.64 -22.77
CA ARG A 29 10.07 4.77 -21.98
C ARG A 29 10.08 3.58 -21.04
N ASN A 30 11.07 2.71 -21.20
CA ASN A 30 11.32 1.64 -20.26
C ASN A 30 11.73 2.29 -18.93
N ILE A 31 10.76 2.57 -18.06
CA ILE A 31 11.02 3.09 -16.74
C ILE A 31 11.58 1.91 -15.95
N THR A 32 12.90 1.73 -15.99
CA THR A 32 13.58 0.90 -14.99
C THR A 32 13.31 1.57 -13.65
N HIS A 33 12.37 1.00 -12.89
CA HIS A 33 12.04 1.52 -11.57
C HIS A 33 13.33 1.54 -10.74
N PRO A 34 13.70 2.69 -10.12
CA PRO A 34 14.99 2.86 -9.45
C PRO A 34 15.21 1.86 -8.29
N LEU A 35 14.15 1.19 -7.82
CA LEU A 35 14.23 0.16 -6.79
C LEU A 35 14.70 -1.23 -7.30
N ARG A 36 14.89 -1.44 -8.61
CA ARG A 36 15.23 -2.78 -9.13
C ARG A 36 16.63 -3.26 -8.71
N TYR A 37 17.52 -2.34 -8.37
CA TYR A 37 18.91 -2.63 -7.97
C TYR A 37 19.24 -2.15 -6.56
N TYR A 38 18.22 -1.85 -5.74
CA TYR A 38 18.46 -1.43 -4.37
C TYR A 38 18.64 -2.67 -3.48
N GLU A 39 19.87 -2.92 -3.05
CA GLU A 39 20.17 -3.93 -2.03
C GLU A 39 19.93 -3.31 -0.65
N LEU A 40 18.91 -3.82 0.05
CA LEU A 40 18.61 -3.37 1.41
C LEU A 40 19.76 -3.73 2.33
N THR A 41 20.11 -2.81 3.22
CA THR A 41 21.05 -3.12 4.31
C THR A 41 20.41 -4.13 5.27
N PRO A 42 21.21 -4.92 6.02
CA PRO A 42 20.67 -5.89 6.97
C PRO A 42 19.75 -5.25 8.02
N ASP A 43 20.03 -4.00 8.41
CA ASP A 43 19.20 -3.24 9.35
C ASP A 43 17.85 -2.85 8.73
N GLU A 44 17.82 -2.46 7.46
CA GLU A 44 16.59 -2.17 6.72
C GLU A 44 15.73 -3.42 6.52
N MET A 45 16.36 -4.55 6.17
CA MET A 45 15.64 -5.82 6.04
C MET A 45 15.02 -6.26 7.36
N LYS A 46 15.78 -6.18 8.45
CA LYS A 46 15.31 -6.56 9.79
C LYS A 46 14.12 -5.70 10.24
N ALA A 47 14.16 -4.39 9.98
CA ALA A 47 13.07 -3.49 10.32
C ALA A 47 11.77 -3.82 9.56
N LEU A 48 11.88 -4.18 8.28
CA LEU A 48 10.73 -4.60 7.48
C LEU A 48 10.13 -5.92 7.98
N GLU A 49 10.98 -6.89 8.32
CA GLU A 49 10.52 -8.17 8.85
C GLU A 49 9.79 -8.01 10.19
N GLU A 50 10.32 -7.17 11.08
CA GLU A 50 9.68 -6.90 12.38
C GLU A 50 8.30 -6.25 12.18
N CYS A 51 8.21 -5.27 11.27
CA CYS A 51 6.94 -4.63 10.94
C CYS A 51 5.89 -5.62 10.39
N ASP A 52 6.30 -6.53 9.50
CA ASP A 52 5.42 -7.58 8.96
C ASP A 52 4.92 -8.52 10.06
N LYS A 53 5.80 -8.90 10.97
CA LYS A 53 5.50 -9.78 12.09
C LYS A 53 4.55 -9.12 13.08
N GLU A 54 4.84 -7.91 13.53
CA GLU A 54 3.98 -7.14 14.44
C GLU A 54 2.60 -6.89 13.83
N SER A 55 2.54 -6.48 12.56
CA SER A 55 1.27 -6.27 11.84
C SER A 55 0.42 -7.54 11.80
N PHE A 56 1.06 -8.68 11.53
CA PHE A 56 0.38 -9.97 11.45
C PHE A 56 -0.23 -10.35 12.81
N TYR A 57 0.58 -10.39 13.86
CA TYR A 57 0.15 -10.87 15.17
C TYR A 57 -0.79 -9.91 15.88
N GLN A 58 -0.51 -8.61 15.86
CA GLN A 58 -1.20 -7.63 16.70
C GLN A 58 -2.51 -7.11 16.09
N ARG A 59 -2.64 -7.09 14.75
CA ARG A 59 -3.83 -6.52 14.08
C ARG A 59 -4.48 -7.44 13.06
N CYS A 60 -3.71 -8.08 12.18
CA CYS A 60 -4.31 -8.90 11.12
C CYS A 60 -5.06 -10.11 11.68
N LEU A 61 -4.49 -10.82 12.65
CA LEU A 61 -5.15 -11.96 13.30
C LEU A 61 -6.46 -11.56 14.01
N PRO A 62 -6.51 -10.54 14.89
CA PRO A 62 -7.76 -10.17 15.54
C PRO A 62 -8.79 -9.60 14.54
N PHE A 63 -8.39 -8.80 13.55
CA PHE A 63 -9.34 -8.28 12.57
C PHE A 63 -9.90 -9.39 11.65
N SER A 64 -9.05 -10.30 11.18
CA SER A 64 -9.49 -11.41 10.34
C SER A 64 -10.42 -12.36 11.10
N THR A 65 -10.08 -12.72 12.34
CA THR A 65 -10.94 -13.58 13.17
C THR A 65 -12.25 -12.89 13.52
N LEU A 66 -12.23 -11.60 13.88
CA LEU A 66 -13.43 -10.82 14.16
C LEU A 66 -14.36 -10.74 12.95
N PHE A 67 -13.83 -10.39 11.77
CA PHE A 67 -14.64 -10.23 10.56
C PHE A 67 -15.18 -11.58 10.07
N SER A 68 -14.40 -12.65 10.22
CA SER A 68 -14.82 -14.03 9.94
C SER A 68 -15.93 -14.48 10.89
N ALA A 69 -15.77 -14.25 12.20
CA ALA A 69 -16.75 -14.60 13.23
C ALA A 69 -18.05 -13.82 13.04
N LEU A 70 -17.97 -12.52 12.73
CA LEU A 70 -19.13 -11.67 12.43
C LEU A 70 -19.89 -12.20 11.22
N THR A 71 -19.18 -12.56 10.16
CA THR A 71 -19.78 -13.13 8.94
C THR A 71 -20.42 -14.48 9.22
N TYR A 72 -19.75 -15.33 10.00
CA TYR A 72 -20.29 -16.62 10.41
C TYR A 72 -21.58 -16.47 11.24
N ALA A 73 -21.59 -15.58 12.23
CA ALA A 73 -22.78 -15.27 13.01
C ALA A 73 -23.91 -14.73 12.12
N GLY A 74 -23.63 -13.81 11.20
CA GLY A 74 -24.62 -13.28 10.26
C GLY A 74 -25.24 -14.34 9.34
N ILE A 75 -24.49 -15.37 8.97
CA ILE A 75 -25.00 -16.52 8.21
C ILE A 75 -25.87 -17.42 9.10
N ARG A 76 -25.48 -17.66 10.35
CA ARG A 76 -26.26 -18.43 11.33
C ARG A 76 -27.60 -17.78 11.68
N LEU A 77 -27.63 -16.45 11.77
CA LEU A 77 -28.86 -15.66 11.99
C LEU A 77 -29.73 -15.53 10.73
N GLY A 78 -29.32 -16.10 9.58
CA GLY A 78 -30.09 -16.07 8.35
C GLY A 78 -30.08 -14.73 7.60
N ARG A 79 -29.28 -13.73 8.03
CA ARG A 79 -29.13 -12.46 7.30
C ARG A 79 -28.29 -12.59 6.02
N LEU A 80 -27.41 -13.58 5.95
CA LEU A 80 -26.57 -13.85 4.78
C LEU A 80 -26.87 -15.25 4.22
N ARG A 81 -27.34 -15.31 2.97
CA ARG A 81 -27.66 -16.57 2.26
C ARG A 81 -26.40 -17.40 2.01
N SER A 82 -26.34 -18.65 2.46
CA SER A 82 -25.24 -19.56 2.12
C SER A 82 -25.30 -19.97 0.63
N HIS A 83 -24.14 -20.27 0.04
CA HIS A 83 -24.10 -20.77 -1.34
C HIS A 83 -24.52 -22.25 -1.35
N PRO A 84 -25.39 -22.70 -2.27
CA PRO A 84 -25.94 -24.07 -2.26
C PRO A 84 -24.85 -25.16 -2.40
N HIS A 85 -23.78 -24.90 -3.16
CA HIS A 85 -22.69 -25.87 -3.36
C HIS A 85 -21.50 -25.70 -2.40
N PHE A 86 -21.23 -24.48 -1.92
CA PHE A 86 -20.00 -24.16 -1.17
C PHE A 86 -20.28 -23.76 0.29
N GLY A 87 -21.54 -23.79 0.69
CA GLY A 87 -21.98 -23.47 2.04
C GLY A 87 -21.58 -22.05 2.47
N VAL A 88 -20.94 -21.99 3.63
CA VAL A 88 -20.57 -20.76 4.36
C VAL A 88 -19.17 -20.27 3.96
N TYR A 89 -18.34 -21.16 3.43
CA TYR A 89 -16.91 -20.97 3.21
C TYR A 89 -16.54 -19.74 2.34
N PRO A 90 -17.12 -19.53 1.14
CA PRO A 90 -16.66 -18.44 0.26
C PRO A 90 -16.90 -17.05 0.87
N LYS A 91 -17.98 -16.90 1.66
CA LYS A 91 -18.29 -15.64 2.34
C LYS A 91 -17.36 -15.37 3.50
N VAL A 92 -17.06 -16.40 4.30
CA VAL A 92 -16.15 -16.29 5.44
C VAL A 92 -14.71 -16.08 4.98
N MET A 93 -14.27 -16.73 3.89
CA MET A 93 -12.92 -16.53 3.34
C MET A 93 -12.74 -15.12 2.78
N LEU A 94 -13.71 -14.61 2.01
CA LEU A 94 -13.68 -13.22 1.54
C LEU A 94 -13.65 -12.25 2.72
N ALA A 95 -14.42 -12.54 3.75
CA ALA A 95 -14.41 -11.80 5.00
C ALA A 95 -13.02 -11.80 5.67
N ALA A 96 -12.39 -12.96 5.83
CA ALA A 96 -11.05 -13.08 6.39
C ALA A 96 -10.01 -12.27 5.58
N LEU A 97 -10.10 -12.31 4.25
CA LEU A 97 -9.20 -11.56 3.36
C LEU A 97 -9.38 -10.05 3.52
N LEU A 98 -10.63 -9.57 3.56
CA LEU A 98 -10.91 -8.15 3.80
C LEU A 98 -10.40 -7.70 5.18
N GLY A 99 -10.59 -8.51 6.22
CA GLY A 99 -10.05 -8.25 7.55
C GLY A 99 -8.52 -8.21 7.56
N HIS A 100 -7.85 -9.09 6.80
CA HIS A 100 -6.39 -9.09 6.66
C HIS A 100 -5.89 -7.84 5.93
N CYS A 101 -6.51 -7.49 4.79
CA CYS A 101 -6.16 -6.27 4.04
C CYS A 101 -6.33 -5.02 4.91
N PHE A 102 -7.43 -4.93 5.65
CA PHE A 102 -7.66 -3.83 6.58
C PHE A 102 -6.61 -3.77 7.70
N GLY A 103 -6.25 -4.92 8.27
CA GLY A 103 -5.20 -5.02 9.29
C GLY A 103 -3.84 -4.52 8.79
N ARG A 104 -3.46 -4.90 7.56
CA ARG A 104 -2.23 -4.42 6.91
C ARG A 104 -2.26 -2.91 6.68
N LEU A 105 -3.32 -2.39 6.07
CA LEU A 105 -3.48 -0.96 5.76
C LEU A 105 -3.42 -0.09 7.01
N SER A 106 -3.99 -0.56 8.13
CA SER A 106 -3.96 0.15 9.40
C SER A 106 -2.56 0.28 10.00
N TYR A 107 -1.62 -0.61 9.66
CA TYR A 107 -0.26 -0.63 10.24
C TYR A 107 0.79 0.11 9.41
N ILE A 108 0.51 0.38 8.13
CA ILE A 108 1.40 1.14 7.24
C ILE A 108 1.95 2.44 7.89
N PRO A 109 1.15 3.31 8.55
CA PRO A 109 1.70 4.54 9.12
C PRO A 109 2.63 4.32 10.31
N GLU A 110 2.36 3.29 11.12
CA GLU A 110 3.21 2.93 12.28
C GLU A 110 4.54 2.31 11.81
N CYS A 111 4.48 1.47 10.78
CA CYS A 111 5.65 0.90 10.11
C CYS A 111 6.54 1.99 9.50
N ASP A 112 5.93 2.94 8.79
CA ASP A 112 6.60 4.08 8.18
C ASP A 112 7.24 5.01 9.21
N ALA A 113 6.64 5.19 10.39
CA ALA A 113 7.27 5.88 11.51
C ALA A 113 8.52 5.14 12.01
N LYS A 114 8.46 3.81 12.19
CA LYS A 114 9.63 2.99 12.58
C LYS A 114 10.74 3.04 11.54
N LEU A 115 10.39 3.01 10.25
CA LEU A 115 11.36 3.13 9.15
C LEU A 115 12.09 4.47 9.14
N ARG A 116 11.46 5.55 9.61
CA ARG A 116 12.08 6.87 9.78
C ARG A 116 12.97 6.97 11.01
N GLU A 117 12.87 6.06 11.96
CA GLU A 117 13.71 6.05 13.16
C GLU A 117 15.03 5.30 12.93
N LEU A 118 15.19 4.63 11.78
CA LEU A 118 16.43 3.93 11.45
C LEU A 118 17.65 4.88 11.42
N PRO A 119 18.84 4.37 11.79
CA PRO A 119 20.08 5.15 11.84
C PRO A 119 20.42 5.79 10.48
N ASP A 120 21.15 6.91 10.52
CA ASP A 120 21.45 7.75 9.35
C ASP A 120 22.34 7.08 8.30
N ASN A 121 22.93 5.92 8.60
CA ASN A 121 23.65 5.09 7.65
C ASN A 121 22.73 4.43 6.59
N SER A 122 21.42 4.37 6.84
CA SER A 122 20.42 3.76 5.96
C SER A 122 19.91 4.76 4.91
N HIS A 123 19.95 4.39 3.63
CA HIS A 123 19.44 5.26 2.55
C HIS A 123 17.90 5.28 2.55
N LEU A 124 17.26 4.18 2.95
CA LEU A 124 15.81 4.04 3.02
C LEU A 124 15.21 4.98 4.08
N GLY A 125 15.76 4.98 5.31
CA GLY A 125 15.27 5.83 6.40
C GLY A 125 15.39 7.32 6.07
N ASN A 126 16.54 7.72 5.50
CA ASN A 126 16.76 9.09 5.02
C ASN A 126 15.76 9.52 3.95
N THR A 127 15.45 8.62 3.01
CA THR A 127 14.49 8.87 1.94
C THR A 127 13.07 9.01 2.50
N MET A 128 12.67 8.15 3.44
CA MET A 128 11.36 8.22 4.11
C MET A 128 11.18 9.49 4.96
N ARG A 129 12.26 9.95 5.62
CA ARG A 129 12.26 11.24 6.35
C ARG A 129 12.08 12.43 5.42
N LYS A 130 12.77 12.45 4.28
CA LYS A 130 12.62 13.51 3.26
C LYS A 130 11.18 13.59 2.76
N TYR A 131 10.61 12.47 2.30
CA TYR A 131 9.23 12.43 1.81
C TYR A 131 8.20 12.88 2.86
N PHE A 132 8.42 12.52 4.13
CA PHE A 132 7.54 12.95 5.22
C PHE A 132 7.57 14.45 5.47
N ASN A 133 8.78 15.03 5.48
CA ASN A 133 8.96 16.46 5.67
C ASN A 133 8.36 17.27 4.50
N ASP A 134 8.47 16.76 3.27
CA ASP A 134 7.87 17.37 2.08
C ASP A 134 6.33 17.29 2.10
N ALA A 135 5.77 16.19 2.60
CA ALA A 135 4.33 16.00 2.75
C ALA A 135 3.75 16.80 3.93
N ASN A 136 4.51 16.97 5.01
CA ASN A 136 4.12 17.70 6.22
C ASN A 136 5.03 18.91 6.43
N PRO A 137 4.86 20.00 5.64
CA PRO A 137 5.69 21.18 5.80
C PRO A 137 5.50 21.77 7.20
N PRO A 138 6.58 22.24 7.86
CA PRO A 138 6.47 22.85 9.18
C PRO A 138 5.56 24.08 9.09
N LYS A 139 4.59 24.17 10.01
CA LYS A 139 3.76 25.38 10.14
C LYS A 139 4.68 26.53 10.53
N LYS A 140 4.85 27.51 9.62
CA LYS A 140 5.56 28.76 9.94
C LYS A 140 4.81 29.45 11.09
N LYS A 141 5.49 29.66 12.22
CA LYS A 141 5.00 30.51 13.32
C LYS A 141 4.97 31.96 12.88
#